data_AF-D7M138-F1
#
_entry.id   AF-D7M138-F1
#
_cell.length_a   1.000
_cell.length_b   1.000
_cell.length_c   1.000
_cell.angle_alpha   90.00
_cell.angle_beta   90.00
_cell.angle_gamma   90.00
#
_symmetry.space_group_name_H-M   'P 1'
#
loop_
_entity.id
_entity.type
_entity.pdbx_description
1 polymer ?
#
loop_
_entity_poly.entity_id
_entity_poly.type
_entity_poly.pdbx_seq_one_letter_code
_entity_poly.pdbx_strand_id
1 'polypeptide(L)'
;MVDTELYPDKPFDADSPWNILITLTPSDIGLSNMITFPKEIVENKMLPFLPDNFIGYLDFFDFDTEVVTTLTVKEDADGNFQFHGWSMVLQRKNYKTGDIIGFWSDAYNSRFNFQLLMIA
;
A
#
# COMPACT_ATOMS: atom_id res chain seq x y z
N MET A 1 22.05 -15.43 -19.03
CA MET A 1 21.74 -14.77 -17.75
C MET A 1 20.77 -13.68 -18.11
N VAL A 2 19.57 -13.69 -17.55
CA VAL A 2 18.51 -12.73 -17.89
C VAL A 2 18.77 -11.48 -17.07
N ASP A 3 18.96 -10.35 -17.72
CA ASP A 3 19.17 -9.04 -17.09
C ASP A 3 17.94 -8.67 -16.26
N THR A 4 17.98 -8.98 -14.97
CA THR A 4 17.05 -8.46 -13.97
C THR A 4 17.27 -6.97 -13.68
N GLU A 5 18.27 -6.33 -14.31
CA GLU A 5 18.62 -4.91 -14.14
C GLU A 5 17.78 -3.93 -14.98
N LEU A 6 16.84 -4.40 -15.81
CA LEU A 6 16.21 -3.53 -16.81
C LEU A 6 15.21 -2.50 -16.23
N TYR A 7 14.69 -2.68 -15.01
CA TYR A 7 13.71 -1.77 -14.42
C TYR A 7 13.88 -1.68 -12.88
N PRO A 8 14.72 -0.76 -12.38
CA PRO A 8 14.85 -0.57 -10.94
C PRO A 8 13.56 -0.07 -10.31
N ASP A 9 13.29 -0.46 -9.07
CA ASP A 9 12.13 0.01 -8.32
C ASP A 9 12.14 1.53 -8.20
N LYS A 10 11.08 2.17 -8.72
CA LYS A 10 10.99 3.63 -8.73
C LYS A 10 10.79 4.13 -7.29
N PRO A 11 11.65 5.03 -6.78
CA PRO A 11 11.48 5.63 -5.46
C PRO A 11 10.24 6.53 -5.42
N PHE A 12 9.80 6.87 -4.21
CA PHE A 12 8.69 7.79 -3.99
C PHE A 12 8.97 9.16 -4.62
N ASP A 13 8.01 9.65 -5.40
CA ASP A 13 8.08 10.92 -6.13
C ASP A 13 7.04 11.87 -5.54
N ALA A 14 7.46 12.80 -4.68
CA ALA A 14 6.56 13.63 -3.89
C ALA A 14 5.60 14.52 -4.72
N ASP A 15 5.95 14.81 -5.97
CA ASP A 15 5.15 15.65 -6.87
C ASP A 15 4.12 14.84 -7.68
N SER A 16 4.13 13.50 -7.55
CA SER A 16 3.18 12.63 -8.25
C SER A 16 1.75 12.80 -7.69
N PRO A 17 0.76 13.17 -8.52
CA PRO A 17 -0.63 13.32 -8.09
C PRO A 17 -1.29 11.98 -7.73
N TRP A 18 -0.68 10.87 -8.17
CA TRP A 18 -1.17 9.50 -7.95
C TRP A 18 -0.77 8.94 -6.59
N ASN A 19 0.08 9.63 -5.84
CA ASN A 19 0.48 9.19 -4.52
C ASN A 19 -0.71 9.17 -3.55
N ILE A 20 -0.70 8.17 -2.70
CA ILE A 20 -1.67 8.01 -1.62
C ILE A 20 -0.92 8.22 -0.31
N LEU A 21 -1.43 9.12 0.52
CA LEU A 21 -0.89 9.38 1.84
C LEU A 21 -1.91 8.92 2.87
N ILE A 22 -1.54 7.99 3.74
CA ILE A 22 -2.38 7.51 4.82
C ILE A 22 -1.72 7.87 6.14
N THR A 23 -2.44 8.65 6.96
CA THR A 23 -2.12 8.84 8.37
C THR A 23 -2.66 7.66 9.16
N LEU A 24 -1.78 6.92 9.83
CA LEU A 24 -2.17 5.71 10.56
C LEU A 24 -3.05 6.05 11.75
N THR A 25 -4.23 5.44 11.79
CA THR A 25 -5.19 5.57 12.89
C THR A 25 -4.95 4.47 13.94
N PRO A 26 -5.60 4.53 15.13
CA PRO A 26 -5.53 3.43 16.09
C PRO A 26 -5.99 2.09 15.53
N SER A 27 -6.96 2.08 14.60
CA SER A 27 -7.42 0.85 13.95
C SER A 27 -6.39 0.26 12.99
N ASP A 28 -5.45 1.05 12.45
CA ASP A 28 -4.43 0.54 11.52
C ASP A 28 -3.19 -0.03 12.24
N ILE A 29 -3.03 0.29 13.53
CA ILE A 29 -1.90 -0.15 14.38
C ILE A 29 -2.30 -1.23 15.38
N GLY A 30 -3.57 -1.23 15.80
CA GLY A 30 -4.07 -2.11 16.85
C GLY A 30 -4.14 -3.58 16.43
N LEU A 31 -4.98 -4.35 17.13
CA LEU A 31 -5.17 -5.78 16.85
C LEU A 31 -5.86 -6.08 15.51
N SER A 32 -6.17 -5.04 14.73
CA SER A 32 -6.68 -5.15 13.38
C SER A 32 -5.64 -5.79 12.46
N ASN A 33 -6.05 -6.76 11.67
CA ASN A 33 -5.20 -7.33 10.62
C ASN A 33 -5.38 -6.58 9.29
N MET A 34 -5.85 -5.33 9.31
CA MET A 34 -6.14 -4.58 8.09
C MET A 34 -5.80 -3.10 8.22
N ILE A 35 -5.51 -2.50 7.08
CA ILE A 35 -5.50 -1.06 6.84
C ILE A 35 -6.63 -0.73 5.87
N THR A 36 -7.34 0.38 6.11
CA THR A 36 -8.52 0.75 5.31
C THR A 36 -8.21 1.98 4.46
N PHE A 37 -8.51 1.88 3.16
CA PHE A 37 -8.39 3.00 2.22
C PHE A 37 -9.79 3.47 1.85
N PRO A 38 -10.05 4.78 1.90
CA PRO A 38 -11.31 5.36 1.42
C PRO A 38 -11.58 4.98 -0.03
N LYS A 39 -12.86 4.71 -0.34
CA LYS A 39 -13.32 4.35 -1.69
C LYS A 39 -12.76 5.27 -2.78
N GLU A 40 -12.94 6.57 -2.59
CA GLU A 40 -12.52 7.61 -3.54
C GLU A 40 -11.00 7.57 -3.82
N ILE A 41 -10.19 7.22 -2.82
CA ILE A 41 -8.74 7.10 -2.98
C ILE A 41 -8.42 5.90 -3.86
N VAL A 42 -9.02 4.74 -3.60
CA VAL A 42 -8.77 3.52 -4.38
C VAL A 42 -9.24 3.70 -5.81
N GLU A 43 -10.46 4.21 -6.01
CA GLU A 43 -11.03 4.41 -7.34
C GLU A 43 -10.21 5.38 -8.20
N ASN A 44 -9.74 6.49 -7.62
CA ASN A 44 -9.03 7.51 -8.38
C ASN A 44 -7.52 7.27 -8.49
N LYS A 45 -6.90 6.56 -7.54
CA LYS A 45 -5.43 6.46 -7.45
C LYS A 45 -4.88 5.04 -7.53
N MET A 46 -5.72 4.02 -7.32
CA MET A 46 -5.29 2.62 -7.40
C MET A 46 -5.88 1.87 -8.60
N LEU A 47 -7.20 1.93 -8.79
CA LEU A 47 -7.90 1.19 -9.84
C LEU A 47 -7.36 1.46 -11.26
N PRO A 48 -6.92 2.69 -11.64
CA PRO A 48 -6.31 2.90 -12.96
C PRO A 48 -5.08 2.03 -13.25
N PHE A 49 -4.49 1.41 -12.23
CA PHE A 49 -3.32 0.54 -12.31
C PHE A 49 -3.64 -0.93 -12.04
N LEU A 50 -4.91 -1.27 -11.85
CA LEU A 50 -5.37 -2.62 -11.49
C LEU A 50 -6.35 -3.14 -12.55
N PRO A 51 -6.47 -4.46 -12.72
CA PRO A 51 -7.47 -5.05 -13.62
C PRO A 51 -8.90 -4.76 -13.14
N ASP A 52 -9.84 -4.70 -14.08
CA ASP A 52 -11.28 -4.46 -13.80
C ASP A 52 -11.83 -5.48 -12.77
N ASN A 53 -12.61 -5.00 -11.79
CA ASN A 53 -13.17 -5.75 -10.66
C ASN A 53 -12.11 -6.30 -9.68
N PHE A 54 -11.26 -5.42 -9.18
CA PHE A 54 -10.20 -5.74 -8.23
C PHE A 54 -10.72 -6.18 -6.84
N ILE A 55 -11.11 -7.44 -6.75
CA ILE A 55 -11.29 -8.18 -5.50
C ILE A 55 -10.38 -9.40 -5.58
N GLY A 56 -9.39 -9.48 -4.69
CA GLY A 56 -8.36 -10.51 -4.78
C GLY A 56 -7.15 -10.22 -3.90
N TYR A 57 -5.96 -10.43 -4.46
CA TYR A 57 -4.68 -10.27 -3.78
C TYR A 57 -3.90 -9.12 -4.42
N LEU A 58 -3.29 -8.28 -3.59
CA LEU A 58 -2.38 -7.21 -4.03
C LEU A 58 -1.02 -7.37 -3.36
N ASP A 59 0.04 -7.24 -4.13
CA ASP A 59 1.37 -7.14 -3.57
C ASP A 59 1.68 -5.70 -3.15
N PHE A 60 2.20 -5.57 -1.93
CA PHE A 60 2.75 -4.35 -1.38
C PHE A 60 4.25 -4.55 -1.11
N PHE A 61 5.08 -3.79 -1.80
CA PHE A 61 6.53 -3.78 -1.62
C PHE A 61 6.92 -2.67 -0.64
N ASP A 62 7.50 -3.07 0.49
CA ASP A 62 8.10 -2.16 1.45
C ASP A 62 9.43 -1.65 0.90
N PHE A 63 9.47 -0.40 0.47
CA PHE A 63 10.66 0.17 -0.16
C PHE A 63 11.84 0.29 0.83
N ASP A 64 11.58 0.44 2.13
CA ASP A 64 12.66 0.55 3.12
C ASP A 64 13.31 -0.80 3.44
N THR A 65 12.55 -1.89 3.35
CA THR A 65 13.01 -3.24 3.76
C THR A 65 13.17 -4.22 2.61
N GLU A 66 12.74 -3.84 1.41
CA GLU A 66 12.71 -4.66 0.19
C GLU A 66 11.86 -5.93 0.33
N VAL A 67 10.88 -5.93 1.25
CA VAL A 67 9.98 -7.06 1.49
C VAL A 67 8.65 -6.87 0.79
N VAL A 68 8.24 -7.85 -0.02
CA VAL A 68 6.89 -7.92 -0.58
C VAL A 68 5.94 -8.61 0.39
N THR A 69 4.75 -8.04 0.57
CA THR A 69 3.65 -8.63 1.33
C THR A 69 2.38 -8.63 0.49
N THR A 70 1.82 -9.82 0.27
CA THR A 70 0.54 -9.97 -0.41
C THR A 70 -0.61 -9.77 0.57
N LEU A 71 -1.48 -8.79 0.29
CA LEU A 71 -2.66 -8.47 1.09
C LEU A 71 -3.93 -8.89 0.36
N THR A 72 -4.93 -9.36 1.10
CA THR A 72 -6.26 -9.66 0.55
C THR A 72 -7.12 -8.40 0.58
N VAL A 73 -7.72 -8.05 -0.55
CA VAL A 73 -8.50 -6.84 -0.71
C VAL A 73 -9.99 -7.16 -0.67
N LYS A 74 -10.72 -6.45 0.20
CA LYS A 74 -12.17 -6.57 0.36
C LYS A 74 -12.81 -5.20 0.42
N GLU A 75 -14.06 -5.08 -0.02
CA GLU A 75 -14.87 -3.88 0.16
C GLU A 75 -15.75 -4.06 1.41
N ASP A 76 -15.88 -3.02 2.24
CA ASP A 76 -16.80 -3.00 3.38
C ASP A 76 -18.20 -2.49 2.98
N ALA A 77 -19.10 -2.42 3.97
CA ALA A 77 -20.49 -2.03 3.71
C ALA A 77 -20.65 -0.59 3.21
N ASP A 78 -19.68 0.29 3.50
CA ASP A 78 -19.67 1.70 3.08
C ASP A 78 -18.90 1.88 1.76
N GLY A 79 -18.35 0.79 1.21
CA GLY A 79 -17.61 0.79 -0.04
C GLY A 79 -16.12 1.08 0.11
N ASN A 80 -15.58 1.14 1.33
CA ASN A 80 -14.16 1.34 1.56
C ASN A 80 -13.39 0.03 1.37
N PHE A 81 -12.13 0.15 0.99
CA PHE A 81 -11.29 -1.00 0.71
C PHE A 81 -10.44 -1.36 1.91
N GLN A 82 -10.57 -2.59 2.37
CA GLN A 82 -9.83 -3.18 3.49
C GLN A 82 -8.75 -4.11 2.96
N PHE A 83 -7.51 -3.85 3.33
CA PHE A 83 -6.34 -4.65 2.95
C PHE A 83 -5.92 -5.54 4.11
N HIS A 84 -6.38 -6.79 4.08
CA HIS A 84 -6.12 -7.78 5.13
C HIS A 84 -4.75 -8.44 5.00
N GLY A 85 -4.11 -8.71 6.14
CA GLY A 85 -2.71 -9.17 6.22
C GLY A 85 -1.76 -8.07 6.71
N TRP A 86 -2.26 -6.85 6.91
CA TRP A 86 -1.46 -5.68 7.30
C TRP A 86 -0.64 -5.90 8.57
N SER A 87 -1.10 -6.75 9.50
CA SER A 87 -0.32 -7.08 10.70
C SER A 87 1.06 -7.67 10.41
N MET A 88 1.25 -8.33 9.24
CA MET A 88 2.57 -8.81 8.83
C MET A 88 3.56 -7.67 8.57
N VAL A 89 3.07 -6.54 8.05
CA VAL A 89 3.87 -5.31 7.89
C VAL A 89 4.19 -4.73 9.27
N LEU A 90 3.18 -4.59 10.13
CA LEU A 90 3.35 -4.05 11.49
C LEU A 90 4.33 -4.87 12.35
N GLN A 91 4.38 -6.19 12.20
CA GLN A 91 5.33 -7.02 12.96
C GLN A 91 6.80 -6.71 12.66
N ARG A 92 7.09 -6.15 11.49
CA ARG A 92 8.45 -5.79 11.04
C ARG A 92 8.76 -4.31 11.23
N LYS A 93 7.74 -3.48 11.45
CA LYS A 93 7.84 -2.01 11.44
C LYS A 93 7.29 -1.45 12.74
N ASN A 94 8.04 -0.60 13.42
CA ASN A 94 7.60 0.05 14.66
C ASN A 94 6.68 1.26 14.38
N TYR A 95 5.67 1.07 13.54
CA TYR A 95 4.70 2.11 13.23
C TYR A 95 3.83 2.43 14.44
N LYS A 96 3.42 3.68 14.53
CA LYS A 96 2.52 4.17 15.58
C LYS A 96 1.42 5.04 14.98
N THR A 97 0.37 5.25 15.78
CA THR A 97 -0.72 6.15 15.41
C THR A 97 -0.16 7.55 15.14
N GLY A 98 -0.59 8.15 14.03
CA GLY A 98 -0.15 9.46 13.56
C GLY A 98 0.96 9.43 12.51
N ASP A 99 1.70 8.31 12.37
CA ASP A 99 2.70 8.18 11.30
C ASP A 99 2.04 8.29 9.92
N ILE A 100 2.78 8.81 8.94
CA ILE A 100 2.30 8.97 7.55
C ILE A 100 3.05 8.01 6.65
N ILE A 101 2.31 7.11 6.00
CA ILE A 101 2.83 6.21 4.97
C ILE A 101 2.45 6.75 3.59
N GLY A 102 3.43 6.77 2.69
CA GLY A 102 3.21 7.01 1.27
C GLY A 102 3.09 5.70 0.51
N PHE A 103 2.09 5.62 -0.38
CA PHE A 103 1.90 4.51 -1.31
C PHE A 103 1.88 5.04 -2.76
N TRP A 104 2.47 4.28 -3.68
CA TRP A 104 2.49 4.60 -5.10
C TRP A 104 2.44 3.33 -5.95
N SER A 105 1.90 3.45 -7.16
CA SER A 105 1.79 2.32 -8.07
C SER A 105 3.14 1.98 -8.70
N ASP A 106 3.38 0.69 -8.84
CA ASP A 106 4.45 0.12 -9.64
C ASP A 106 3.81 -0.75 -10.71
N ALA A 107 3.45 -0.11 -11.83
CA ALA A 107 2.77 -0.75 -12.94
C ALA A 107 3.63 -1.82 -13.62
N TYR A 108 4.96 -1.71 -13.54
CA TYR A 108 5.86 -2.68 -14.15
C TYR A 108 5.79 -4.02 -13.41
N ASN A 109 5.85 -3.98 -12.08
CA ASN A 109 5.76 -5.17 -11.23
C ASN A 109 4.33 -5.53 -10.82
N SER A 110 3.32 -4.81 -11.34
CA SER A 110 1.89 -5.01 -11.01
C SER A 110 1.60 -5.02 -9.50
N ARG A 111 2.23 -4.08 -8.77
CA ARG A 111 2.17 -3.99 -7.30
C ARG A 111 2.08 -2.54 -6.84
N PHE A 112 1.92 -2.34 -5.54
CA PHE A 112 2.10 -1.04 -4.92
C PHE A 112 3.36 -1.02 -4.07
N ASN A 113 4.06 0.09 -4.09
CA ASN A 113 5.18 0.34 -3.21
C ASN A 113 4.72 1.21 -2.05
N PHE A 114 5.37 1.07 -0.90
CA PHE A 114 5.14 1.96 0.23
C PHE A 114 6.40 2.25 1.04
N GLN A 115 6.41 3.38 1.72
CA GLN A 115 7.46 3.75 2.66
C GLN A 115 6.93 4.69 3.75
N LEU A 116 7.62 4.74 4.88
CA LEU A 116 7.33 5.70 5.93
C LEU A 116 7.84 7.10 5.53
N LEU A 117 6.96 8.10 5.52
CA LEU A 117 7.32 9.48 5.13
C LEU A 117 7.49 10.41 6.32
N MET A 118 6.68 10.23 7.37
CA MET A 118 6.72 11.09 8.56
C MET A 118 6.40 10.28 9.81
N ILE A 119 7.16 10.55 10.87
CA ILE A 119 6.97 9.98 12.21
C ILE A 119 6.24 11.03 13.05
N ALA A 120 5.19 10.61 13.77
CA ALA A 120 4.45 11.47 14.70
C ALA A 120 5.18 11.79 16.01
#